data_AF-A0A1H0S5H7-F1
#
_entry.id   AF-A0A1H0S5H7-F1
#
_cell.length_a   1.000
_cell.length_b   1.000
_cell.length_c   1.000
_cell.angle_alpha   90.00
_cell.angle_beta   90.00
_cell.angle_gamma   90.00
#
_symmetry.space_group_name_H-M   'P 1'
#
loop_
_entity.id
_entity.type
_entity.pdbx_description
1 polymer ?
#
loop_
_entity_poly.entity_id
_entity_poly.type
_entity_poly.pdbx_seq_one_letter_code
_entity_poly.pdbx_strand_id
1 'polypeptide(L)'
;MVQRETRSGAPARLAADQAAELRDLLRYGAADDHDRFAELFSAELFDRVEGSSPAENAAMVHRRLRHVNAELGPGREFVTEDPDRFLVLHEWAGVLDPTLVSVPTIHYNLCLGAVLELGDDRPELTAVADEPARMDSVGVFLATELGYGNNAAEMRTRAVYSPPN
;
A
#
# COMPACT_ATOMS: atom_id res chain seq x y z
N MET A 1 11.18 -23.99 -41.13
CA MET A 1 12.48 -23.77 -40.47
C MET A 1 12.68 -22.27 -40.37
N VAL A 2 12.30 -21.66 -39.25
CA VAL A 2 12.43 -20.20 -39.03
C VAL A 2 13.76 -19.97 -38.32
N GLN A 3 14.69 -19.28 -38.98
CA GLN A 3 15.95 -18.88 -38.37
C GLN A 3 15.67 -17.81 -37.30
N ARG A 4 15.93 -18.13 -36.04
CA ARG A 4 16.00 -17.14 -34.96
C ARG A 4 17.35 -16.42 -35.11
N GLU A 5 17.32 -15.17 -35.53
CA GLU A 5 18.48 -14.28 -35.41
C GLU A 5 18.77 -14.06 -33.92
N THR A 6 19.89 -14.60 -33.46
CA THR A 6 20.46 -14.27 -32.15
C THR A 6 20.99 -12.85 -32.22
N ARG A 7 20.23 -11.87 -31.72
CA ARG A 7 20.72 -10.51 -31.43
C ARG A 7 21.77 -10.59 -30.31
N SER A 8 23.01 -10.84 -30.70
CA SER A 8 24.20 -10.74 -29.86
C SER A 8 24.69 -9.30 -29.86
N GLY A 9 24.14 -8.50 -28.95
CA GLY A 9 24.60 -7.14 -28.69
C GLY A 9 24.17 -6.77 -27.28
N ALA A 10 25.13 -6.48 -26.40
CA ALA A 10 24.79 -5.94 -25.08
C ALA A 10 23.90 -4.70 -25.28
N PRO A 11 22.82 -4.54 -24.49
CA PRO A 11 21.94 -3.39 -24.64
C PRO A 11 22.76 -2.11 -24.50
N ALA A 12 22.58 -1.17 -25.43
CA ALA A 12 23.20 0.14 -25.34
C ALA A 12 22.75 0.81 -24.03
N ARG A 13 23.71 1.21 -23.19
CA ARG A 13 23.41 1.97 -21.97
C ARG A 13 23.04 3.40 -22.38
N LEU A 14 21.96 3.92 -21.81
CA LEU A 14 21.59 5.33 -21.94
C LEU A 14 22.70 6.22 -21.35
N ALA A 15 22.93 7.38 -21.97
CA ALA A 15 23.72 8.43 -21.34
C ALA A 15 23.01 8.96 -20.09
N ALA A 16 23.76 9.55 -19.15
CA ALA A 16 23.23 9.93 -17.83
C ALA A 16 22.12 10.99 -17.91
N ASP A 17 22.23 11.92 -18.86
CA ASP A 17 21.22 12.93 -19.20
C ASP A 17 19.95 12.30 -19.77
N GLN A 18 20.08 11.36 -20.70
CA GLN A 18 18.94 10.64 -21.28
C GLN A 18 18.22 9.78 -20.22
N ALA A 19 18.98 9.16 -19.31
CA ALA A 19 18.41 8.41 -18.20
C ALA A 19 17.72 9.31 -17.16
N ALA A 20 18.21 10.54 -16.96
CA ALA A 20 17.56 11.53 -16.11
C ALA A 20 16.25 12.02 -16.75
N GLU A 21 16.27 12.39 -18.04
CA GLU A 21 15.09 12.82 -18.79
C GLU A 21 14.00 11.74 -18.80
N LEU A 22 14.37 10.48 -19.08
CA LEU A 22 13.40 9.39 -19.06
C LEU A 22 12.81 9.15 -17.68
N ARG A 23 13.62 9.29 -16.61
CA ARG A 23 13.14 9.16 -15.24
C ARG A 23 12.15 10.27 -14.91
N ASP A 24 12.43 11.50 -15.31
CA ASP A 24 11.52 12.63 -15.09
C ASP A 24 10.21 12.49 -15.89
N LEU A 25 10.27 11.83 -17.06
CA LEU A 25 9.08 11.52 -17.86
C LEU A 25 8.23 10.38 -17.27
N LEU A 26 8.87 9.35 -16.71
CA LEU A 26 8.20 8.14 -16.23
C LEU A 26 7.79 8.22 -14.75
N ARG A 27 8.48 9.03 -13.95
CA ARG A 27 8.20 9.14 -12.52
C ARG A 27 6.82 9.73 -12.29
N TYR A 28 6.16 9.24 -11.26
CA TYR A 28 4.88 9.74 -10.79
C TYR A 28 5.10 10.49 -9.47
N GLY A 29 4.41 11.62 -9.24
CA GLY A 29 4.55 12.39 -7.99
C GLY A 29 5.82 13.27 -7.89
N ALA A 30 6.05 13.81 -6.70
CA ALA A 30 7.13 14.78 -6.43
C ALA A 30 8.49 14.10 -6.20
N ALA A 31 9.58 14.74 -6.64
CA ALA A 31 10.94 14.21 -6.48
C ALA A 31 11.32 14.00 -5.01
N ASP A 32 10.92 14.93 -4.15
CA ASP A 32 11.22 14.90 -2.71
C ASP A 32 10.61 13.66 -2.04
N ASP A 33 9.43 13.20 -2.46
CA ASP A 33 8.81 11.98 -1.94
C ASP A 33 9.55 10.72 -2.38
N HIS A 34 10.08 10.70 -3.62
CA HIS A 34 10.91 9.57 -4.06
C HIS A 34 12.19 9.46 -3.24
N ASP A 35 12.90 10.56 -3.02
CA ASP A 35 14.13 10.57 -2.23
C ASP A 35 13.84 10.18 -0.77
N ARG A 36 12.76 10.72 -0.20
CA ARG A 36 12.32 10.38 1.16
C ARG A 36 11.98 8.91 1.32
N PHE A 37 11.24 8.32 0.38
CA PHE A 37 10.87 6.91 0.47
C PHE A 37 12.04 5.99 0.15
N ALA A 38 12.95 6.38 -0.75
CA ALA A 38 14.20 5.66 -0.94
C ALA A 38 15.01 5.58 0.37
N GLU A 39 15.10 6.69 1.11
CA GLU A 39 15.77 6.74 2.41
C GLU A 39 15.06 5.87 3.46
N LEU A 40 13.73 6.03 3.63
CA LEU A 40 12.92 5.21 4.54
C LEU A 40 13.15 3.72 4.31
N PHE A 41 13.05 3.29 3.06
CA PHE A 41 13.15 1.88 2.70
C PHE A 41 14.58 1.33 2.69
N SER A 42 15.60 2.19 2.85
CA SER A 42 16.99 1.77 3.01
C SER A 42 17.33 1.34 4.45
N ALA A 43 16.40 1.48 5.40
CA ALA A 43 16.62 1.05 6.78
C ALA A 43 16.71 -0.49 6.90
N GLU A 44 17.57 -0.99 7.79
CA GLU A 44 17.79 -2.43 8.06
C GLU A 44 16.48 -3.19 8.37
N LEU A 45 15.47 -2.50 8.88
CA LEU A 45 14.14 -3.07 9.12
C LEU A 45 13.52 -3.68 7.84
N PHE A 46 13.87 -3.16 6.66
CA PHE A 46 13.36 -3.60 5.37
C PHE A 46 14.25 -4.65 4.69
N ASP A 47 15.38 -5.01 5.28
CA ASP A 47 16.25 -6.05 4.74
C ASP A 47 15.51 -7.38 4.61
N ARG A 48 15.86 -8.12 3.56
CA ARG A 48 15.26 -9.43 3.31
C ARG A 48 15.74 -10.43 4.35
N VAL A 49 14.79 -11.03 5.07
CA VAL A 49 15.04 -12.12 6.02
C VAL A 49 14.67 -13.44 5.37
N GLU A 50 15.63 -14.35 5.25
CA GLU A 50 15.39 -15.70 4.72
C GLU A 50 15.04 -16.70 5.83
N GLY A 51 14.25 -17.71 5.49
CA GLY A 51 13.92 -18.82 6.42
C GLY A 51 12.88 -18.49 7.49
N SER A 52 12.24 -17.32 7.45
CA SER A 52 11.16 -16.95 8.37
C SER A 52 9.89 -17.77 8.16
N SER A 53 9.25 -18.13 9.26
CA SER A 53 7.91 -18.73 9.28
C SER A 53 6.82 -17.72 8.87
N PRO A 54 5.63 -18.19 8.47
CA PRO A 54 4.51 -17.29 8.15
C PRO A 54 4.15 -16.34 9.31
N ALA A 55 4.23 -16.80 10.56
CA ALA A 55 3.92 -15.97 11.73
C ALA A 55 4.96 -14.86 11.95
N GLU A 56 6.25 -15.17 11.74
CA GLU A 56 7.32 -14.18 11.82
C GLU A 56 7.21 -13.14 10.70
N ASN A 57 6.88 -13.57 9.48
CA ASN A 57 6.62 -12.66 8.37
C ASN A 57 5.43 -11.73 8.64
N ALA A 58 4.35 -12.27 9.21
CA ALA A 58 3.19 -11.46 9.62
C ALA A 58 3.56 -10.43 10.69
N ALA A 59 4.31 -10.84 11.73
CA ALA A 59 4.78 -9.91 12.75
C ALA A 59 5.70 -8.82 12.16
N MET A 60 6.59 -9.20 11.24
CA MET A 60 7.52 -8.28 10.58
C MET A 60 6.79 -7.25 9.72
N VAL A 61 5.82 -7.66 8.89
CA VAL A 61 5.09 -6.71 8.03
C VAL A 61 4.29 -5.70 8.87
N HIS A 62 3.70 -6.12 10.00
CA HIS A 62 3.05 -5.18 10.90
C HIS A 62 4.03 -4.24 11.61
N ARG A 63 5.26 -4.69 11.90
CA ARG A 63 6.31 -3.80 12.43
C ARG A 63 6.75 -2.78 11.38
N ARG A 64 6.95 -3.22 10.14
CA ARG A 64 7.28 -2.35 8.99
C ARG A 64 6.17 -1.34 8.72
N LEU A 65 4.90 -1.75 8.72
CA LEU A 65 3.76 -0.84 8.56
C LEU A 65 3.77 0.29 9.60
N ARG A 66 4.01 -0.04 10.88
CA ARG A 66 4.09 0.98 11.95
C ARG A 66 5.25 1.95 11.74
N HIS A 67 6.39 1.45 11.25
CA HIS A 67 7.53 2.30 10.92
C HIS A 67 7.24 3.22 9.73
N VAL A 68 6.60 2.70 8.68
CA VAL A 68 6.12 3.50 7.54
C VAL A 68 5.14 4.58 8.03
N ASN A 69 4.18 4.24 8.89
CA ASN A 69 3.23 5.22 9.45
C ASN A 69 3.93 6.38 10.18
N ALA A 70 4.98 6.08 10.94
CA ALA A 70 5.74 7.11 11.65
C ALA A 70 6.37 8.13 10.68
N GLU A 71 6.76 7.71 9.47
CA GLU A 71 7.26 8.60 8.43
C GLU A 71 6.16 9.31 7.64
N LEU A 72 5.01 8.66 7.45
CA LEU A 72 3.93 9.26 6.65
C LEU A 72 3.32 10.50 7.32
N GLY A 73 3.28 10.51 8.66
CA GLY A 73 2.50 11.45 9.44
C GLY A 73 1.11 10.87 9.74
N PRO A 74 0.15 11.69 10.20
CA PRO A 74 -1.18 11.19 10.52
C PRO A 74 -1.86 10.60 9.27
N GLY A 75 -2.38 9.36 9.43
CA GLY A 75 -2.85 8.55 8.31
C GLY A 75 -4.11 9.09 7.64
N ARG A 76 -4.87 9.97 8.32
CA ARG A 76 -6.09 10.57 7.78
C ARG A 76 -5.77 11.50 6.62
N GLU A 77 -4.92 12.50 6.86
CA GLU A 77 -4.48 13.49 5.87
C GLU A 77 -3.77 12.80 4.70
N PHE A 78 -2.93 11.80 5.01
CA PHE A 78 -2.26 11.00 4.00
C PHE A 78 -3.23 10.30 3.04
N VAL A 79 -4.36 9.81 3.54
CA VAL A 79 -5.39 9.15 2.71
C VAL A 79 -6.25 10.16 1.95
N THR A 80 -6.61 11.29 2.56
CA THR A 80 -7.60 12.22 1.98
C THR A 80 -6.99 13.31 1.10
N GLU A 81 -5.77 13.74 1.39
CA GLU A 81 -5.17 14.93 0.77
C GLU A 81 -4.02 14.60 -0.18
N ASP A 82 -3.41 13.41 -0.04
CA ASP A 82 -2.13 13.10 -0.71
C ASP A 82 -2.09 11.71 -1.39
N PRO A 83 -3.02 11.44 -2.34
CA PRO A 83 -3.06 10.17 -3.06
C PRO A 83 -1.79 9.93 -3.88
N ASP A 84 -1.12 10.99 -4.31
CA ASP A 84 0.09 10.87 -5.12
C ASP A 84 1.25 10.30 -4.32
N ARG A 85 1.47 10.83 -3.11
CA ARG A 85 2.49 10.32 -2.19
C ARG A 85 2.22 8.85 -1.80
N PHE A 86 0.96 8.43 -1.72
CA PHE A 86 0.62 7.02 -1.51
C PHE A 86 1.06 6.13 -2.68
N LEU A 87 0.95 6.60 -3.92
CA LEU A 87 1.40 5.87 -5.10
C LEU A 87 2.93 5.80 -5.18
N VAL A 88 3.64 6.89 -4.84
CA VAL A 88 5.11 6.87 -4.76
C VAL A 88 5.61 5.89 -3.70
N LEU A 89 4.96 5.85 -2.52
CA LEU A 89 5.24 4.84 -1.50
C LEU A 89 5.10 3.41 -2.06
N HIS A 90 4.05 3.16 -2.85
CA HIS A 90 3.79 1.86 -3.46
C HIS A 90 4.84 1.45 -4.49
N GLU A 91 5.33 2.40 -5.28
CA GLU A 91 6.39 2.14 -6.25
C GLU A 91 7.65 1.59 -5.57
N TRP A 92 8.08 2.23 -4.47
CA TRP A 92 9.24 1.78 -3.71
C TRP A 92 8.98 0.49 -2.94
N ALA A 93 7.83 0.38 -2.27
CA ALA A 93 7.46 -0.82 -1.52
C ALA A 93 7.40 -2.06 -2.42
N GLY A 94 6.87 -1.90 -3.64
CA GLY A 94 6.69 -2.99 -4.61
C GLY A 94 8.01 -3.59 -5.13
N VAL A 95 9.09 -2.80 -5.13
CA VAL A 95 10.43 -3.29 -5.50
C VAL A 95 11.01 -4.20 -4.41
N LEU A 96 10.69 -3.94 -3.14
CA LEU A 96 11.31 -4.62 -1.99
C LEU A 96 10.56 -5.90 -1.61
N ASP A 97 9.25 -5.78 -1.40
CA ASP A 97 8.45 -6.85 -0.83
C ASP A 97 6.95 -6.63 -1.16
N PRO A 98 6.28 -7.57 -1.86
CA PRO A 98 4.86 -7.43 -2.19
C PRO A 98 3.93 -7.36 -0.96
N THR A 99 4.38 -7.80 0.21
CA THR A 99 3.61 -7.63 1.46
C THR A 99 3.56 -6.17 1.91
N LEU A 100 4.58 -5.37 1.59
CA LEU A 100 4.63 -3.92 1.83
C LEU A 100 3.79 -3.12 0.85
N VAL A 101 3.30 -3.74 -0.22
CA VAL A 101 2.23 -3.17 -1.06
C VAL A 101 0.88 -3.54 -0.47
N SER A 102 0.69 -4.84 -0.18
CA SER A 102 -0.62 -5.39 0.19
C SER A 102 -1.14 -4.84 1.52
N VAL A 103 -0.29 -4.82 2.56
CA VAL A 103 -0.71 -4.45 3.92
C VAL A 103 -1.04 -2.95 4.03
N PRO A 104 -0.20 -2.01 3.54
CA PRO A 104 -0.57 -0.60 3.49
C PRO A 104 -1.78 -0.32 2.60
N THR A 105 -1.94 -1.02 1.45
CA THR A 105 -3.15 -0.91 0.63
C THR A 105 -4.41 -1.29 1.42
N ILE A 106 -4.39 -2.44 2.09
CA ILE A 106 -5.54 -2.90 2.86
C ILE A 106 -5.87 -1.92 4.00
N HIS A 107 -4.85 -1.39 4.66
CA HIS A 107 -5.02 -0.49 5.79
C HIS A 107 -5.46 0.93 5.37
N TYR A 108 -4.66 1.64 4.56
CA TYR A 108 -4.89 3.04 4.23
C TYR A 108 -5.95 3.21 3.15
N ASN A 109 -5.82 2.49 2.03
CA ASN A 109 -6.74 2.65 0.90
C ASN A 109 -8.09 1.99 1.18
N LEU A 110 -8.09 0.69 1.48
CA LEU A 110 -9.36 -0.05 1.56
C LEU A 110 -10.09 0.14 2.88
N CYS A 111 -9.41 0.04 4.03
CA CYS A 111 -10.07 0.16 5.33
C CYS A 111 -10.29 1.62 5.70
N LEU A 112 -9.22 2.39 5.91
CA LEU A 112 -9.33 3.78 6.36
C LEU A 112 -10.02 4.64 5.30
N GLY A 113 -9.64 4.52 4.02
CA GLY A 113 -10.28 5.22 2.92
C GLY A 113 -11.78 4.97 2.83
N ALA A 114 -12.25 3.72 2.96
CA ALA A 114 -13.68 3.42 2.94
C ALA A 114 -14.42 4.00 4.16
N VAL A 115 -13.82 3.99 5.35
CA VAL A 115 -14.44 4.59 6.56
C VAL A 115 -14.54 6.10 6.41
N LEU A 116 -13.51 6.76 5.88
CA LEU A 116 -13.48 8.21 5.67
C LEU A 116 -14.49 8.62 4.58
N GLU A 117 -14.46 7.96 3.43
CA GLU A 117 -15.35 8.24 2.30
C GLU A 117 -16.84 8.03 2.64
N LEU A 118 -17.17 6.94 3.34
CA LEU A 118 -18.55 6.62 3.71
C LEU A 118 -18.99 7.26 5.03
N GLY A 119 -18.09 7.97 5.71
CA GLY A 119 -18.26 8.48 7.07
C GLY A 119 -18.42 9.98 7.20
N ASP A 120 -18.29 10.76 6.11
CA ASP A 120 -18.21 12.23 6.14
C ASP A 120 -19.39 12.90 6.88
N ASP A 121 -20.60 12.35 6.74
CA ASP A 121 -21.82 12.84 7.41
C ASP A 121 -22.21 12.06 8.69
N ARG A 122 -21.32 11.20 9.21
CA ARG A 122 -21.61 10.29 10.33
C ARG A 122 -20.56 10.40 11.44
N PRO A 123 -20.77 11.26 12.46
CA PRO A 123 -19.82 11.49 13.54
C PRO A 123 -19.39 10.22 14.29
N GLU A 124 -20.27 9.22 14.37
CA GLU A 124 -19.97 7.92 14.97
C GLU A 124 -18.88 7.14 14.22
N LEU A 125 -18.71 7.39 12.92
CA LEU A 125 -17.66 6.78 12.10
C LEU A 125 -16.34 7.55 12.16
N THR A 126 -16.38 8.84 12.50
CA THR A 126 -15.16 9.63 12.73
C THR A 126 -14.31 9.01 13.85
N ALA A 127 -14.95 8.59 14.94
CA ALA A 127 -14.26 7.94 16.06
C ALA A 127 -13.65 6.57 15.67
N VAL A 128 -14.31 5.84 14.76
CA VAL A 128 -13.81 4.56 14.24
C VAL A 128 -12.59 4.76 13.33
N ALA A 129 -12.50 5.89 12.62
CA ALA A 129 -11.36 6.21 11.76
C ALA A 129 -10.12 6.68 12.54
N ASP A 130 -10.27 7.24 13.74
CA ASP A 130 -9.16 7.82 14.50
C ASP A 130 -8.13 6.77 14.95
N GLU A 131 -8.58 5.62 15.45
CA GLU A 131 -7.70 4.53 15.91
C GLU A 131 -6.80 3.97 14.78
N PRO A 132 -7.34 3.57 13.60
CA PRO A 132 -6.51 3.16 12.48
C PRO A 132 -5.69 4.31 11.90
N ALA A 133 -6.20 5.54 11.84
CA ALA A 133 -5.43 6.69 11.33
C ALA A 133 -4.18 7.02 12.17
N ARG A 134 -4.22 6.72 13.48
CA ARG A 134 -3.06 6.85 14.38
C ARG A 134 -2.16 5.61 14.39
N MET A 135 -2.53 4.55 13.68
CA MET A 135 -1.87 3.24 13.70
C MET A 135 -1.89 2.56 15.09
N ASP A 136 -2.86 2.93 15.93
CA ASP A 136 -3.13 2.22 17.19
C ASP A 136 -3.73 0.83 16.92
N SER A 137 -4.46 0.70 15.80
CA SER A 137 -4.91 -0.56 15.23
C SER A 137 -4.58 -0.69 13.74
N VAL A 138 -4.57 -1.93 13.24
CA VAL A 138 -4.41 -2.22 11.82
C VAL A 138 -5.75 -2.65 11.25
N GLY A 139 -6.38 -1.76 10.48
CA GLY A 139 -7.60 -2.03 9.73
C GLY A 139 -7.44 -3.06 8.60
N VAL A 140 -8.51 -3.80 8.32
CA VAL A 140 -8.64 -4.74 7.19
C VAL A 140 -9.97 -4.55 6.47
N PHE A 141 -9.99 -4.88 5.18
CA PHE A 141 -11.20 -4.80 4.35
C PHE A 141 -11.74 -6.21 4.04
N LEU A 142 -12.88 -6.56 4.63
CA LEU A 142 -13.46 -7.90 4.58
C LEU A 142 -14.69 -7.92 3.66
N ALA A 143 -14.47 -8.11 2.36
CA ALA A 143 -15.54 -8.22 1.37
C ALA A 143 -15.65 -9.61 0.72
N THR A 144 -14.53 -10.33 0.57
CA THR A 144 -14.54 -11.65 -0.07
C THR A 144 -14.98 -12.73 0.92
N GLU A 145 -15.86 -13.61 0.49
CA GLU A 145 -16.31 -14.78 1.25
C GLU A 145 -15.90 -16.09 0.55
N LEU A 146 -15.94 -17.19 1.28
CA LEU A 146 -15.75 -18.50 0.67
C LEU A 146 -16.88 -18.78 -0.34
N GLY A 147 -16.53 -18.75 -1.62
CA GLY A 147 -17.47 -18.94 -2.74
C GLY A 147 -18.04 -17.66 -3.35
N TYR A 148 -17.71 -16.48 -2.82
CA TYR A 148 -18.23 -15.19 -3.32
C TYR A 148 -17.12 -14.12 -3.33
N GLY A 149 -16.78 -13.63 -4.52
CA GLY A 149 -15.80 -12.54 -4.68
C GLY A 149 -16.20 -11.59 -5.80
N ASN A 150 -16.41 -12.13 -7.01
CA ASN A 150 -16.83 -11.33 -8.17
C ASN A 150 -18.34 -11.02 -8.21
N ASN A 151 -19.12 -11.49 -7.22
CA ASN A 151 -20.55 -11.23 -7.12
C ASN A 151 -20.92 -10.76 -5.72
N ALA A 152 -20.65 -9.48 -5.44
CA ALA A 152 -20.93 -8.86 -4.15
C ALA A 152 -22.43 -8.87 -3.78
N ALA A 153 -23.34 -8.97 -4.76
CA ALA A 153 -24.77 -9.00 -4.52
C ALA A 153 -25.25 -10.31 -3.86
N GLU A 154 -24.47 -11.39 -3.95
CA GLU A 154 -24.82 -12.72 -3.43
C GLU A 154 -24.09 -13.08 -2.13
N MET A 155 -23.42 -12.11 -1.48
CA MET A 155 -22.77 -12.31 -0.19
C MET A 155 -23.75 -12.86 0.86
N ARG A 156 -23.25 -13.76 1.71
CA ARG A 156 -24.04 -14.52 2.67
C ARG A 156 -23.95 -13.96 4.09
N THR A 157 -22.96 -13.13 4.39
CA THR A 157 -22.90 -12.39 5.66
C THR A 157 -24.09 -11.44 5.77
N ARG A 158 -24.81 -11.49 6.90
CA ARG A 158 -26.02 -10.68 7.12
C ARG A 158 -25.85 -9.75 8.31
N ALA A 159 -26.15 -8.47 8.11
CA ALA A 159 -26.34 -7.49 9.16
C ALA A 159 -27.85 -7.23 9.34
N VAL A 160 -28.47 -7.85 10.34
CA VAL A 160 -29.90 -7.70 10.62
C VAL A 160 -30.09 -6.66 11.73
N TYR A 161 -30.80 -5.57 11.42
CA TYR A 161 -31.12 -4.53 12.39
C TYR A 161 -32.03 -5.06 13.50
N SER A 162 -31.68 -4.79 14.76
CA SER A 162 -32.52 -5.06 15.93
C SER A 162 -32.97 -3.73 16.54
N PRO A 163 -34.24 -3.33 16.43
CA PRO A 163 -34.74 -2.12 17.06
C PRO A 163 -34.71 -2.23 18.60
N PRO A 164 -34.59 -1.11 19.32
CA PRO A 164 -34.78 -1.10 20.77
C PRO A 164 -36.23 -1.47 21.11
N ASN A 165 -36.42 -2.22 22.21
CA ASN A 165 -37.74 -2.59 22.75
C ASN A 165 -38.52 -1.38 23.26
#